data_AF-A0A160TAB2-F1
#
_entry.id   AF-A0A160TAB2-F1
#
_cell.length_a   1.000
_cell.length_b   1.000
_cell.length_c   1.000
_cell.angle_alpha   90.00
_cell.angle_beta   90.00
_cell.angle_gamma   90.00
#
_symmetry.space_group_name_H-M   'P 1'
#
loop_
_entity.id
_entity.type
_entity.pdbx_description
1 polymer ?
#
loop_
_entity_poly.entity_id
_entity_poly.type
_entity_poly.pdbx_seq_one_letter_code
_entity_poly.pdbx_strand_id
1 'polypeptide(L)'
;MENSQVDVMNSSNQNSLINPLVDHELALRDYTQWRKSLVEEEIMTLEATLQLTEQALTAAYRTLLVMRYRQFNSQQLLDAIDEQAITWSVELPHEYQQGAICY
;
A
#
# COMPACT_ATOMS: atom_id res chain seq x y z
N MET A 1 29.13 -18.10 2.86
CA MET A 1 28.42 -16.94 3.45
C MET A 1 27.78 -16.16 2.32
N GLU A 2 26.77 -16.72 1.64
CA GLU A 2 26.30 -16.20 0.33
C GLU A 2 24.77 -16.03 0.22
N ASN A 3 24.03 -16.11 1.34
CA ASN A 3 22.56 -16.04 1.30
C ASN A 3 21.94 -14.68 1.69
N SER A 4 22.74 -13.65 1.98
CA SER A 4 22.20 -12.36 2.44
C SER A 4 21.85 -11.37 1.33
N GLN A 5 22.25 -11.61 0.07
CA GLN A 5 22.07 -10.63 -1.02
C GLN A 5 20.74 -10.78 -1.77
N VAL A 6 20.15 -11.98 -1.79
CA VAL A 6 18.88 -12.26 -2.49
C VAL A 6 17.67 -11.70 -1.71
N ASP A 7 17.76 -11.68 -0.38
CA ASP A 7 16.68 -11.23 0.51
C ASP A 7 16.44 -9.70 0.42
N VAL A 8 17.51 -8.91 0.23
CA VAL A 8 17.44 -7.45 0.12
C VAL A 8 16.82 -7.00 -1.22
N MET A 9 17.08 -7.73 -2.30
CA MET A 9 16.52 -7.45 -3.63
C MET A 9 15.01 -7.76 -3.68
N ASN A 10 14.58 -8.85 -3.02
CA ASN A 10 13.16 -9.20 -2.88
C ASN A 10 12.41 -8.20 -1.97
N SER A 11 13.02 -7.81 -0.84
CA SER A 11 12.46 -6.83 0.09
C SER A 11 12.23 -5.45 -0.57
N SER A 12 13.12 -5.06 -1.47
CA SER A 12 13.00 -3.80 -2.22
C SER A 12 11.81 -3.85 -3.18
N ASN A 13 11.65 -4.95 -3.91
CA ASN A 13 10.52 -5.16 -4.82
C ASN A 13 9.18 -5.28 -4.06
N GLN A 14 9.17 -5.94 -2.91
CA GLN A 14 7.99 -6.01 -2.06
C GLN A 14 7.59 -4.64 -1.53
N ASN A 15 8.53 -3.83 -1.03
CA ASN A 15 8.23 -2.46 -0.60
C ASN A 15 7.72 -1.58 -1.75
N SER A 16 8.22 -1.78 -2.98
CA SER A 16 7.72 -1.10 -4.18
C SER A 16 6.27 -1.45 -4.56
N LEU A 17 5.79 -2.64 -4.18
CA LEU A 17 4.40 -3.07 -4.39
C LEU A 17 3.48 -2.67 -3.23
N ILE A 18 3.99 -2.68 -2.00
CA ILE A 18 3.21 -2.34 -0.80
C ILE A 18 2.85 -0.85 -0.78
N ASN A 19 3.80 0.03 -1.10
CA ASN A 19 3.57 1.48 -1.06
C ASN A 19 2.37 1.94 -1.92
N PRO A 20 2.24 1.56 -3.20
CA PRO A 20 1.09 1.99 -4.02
C PRO A 20 -0.25 1.41 -3.53
N LEU A 21 -0.27 0.17 -3.02
CA LEU A 21 -1.45 -0.42 -2.37
C LEU A 21 -1.89 0.40 -1.16
N VAL A 22 -0.93 0.77 -0.31
CA VAL A 22 -1.17 1.58 0.89
C VAL A 22 -1.64 2.99 0.51
N ASP A 23 -1.00 3.63 -0.45
CA ASP A 23 -1.39 4.97 -0.92
C ASP A 23 -2.79 4.97 -1.57
N HIS A 24 -3.16 3.94 -2.32
CA HIS A 24 -4.50 3.79 -2.89
C HIS A 24 -5.58 3.68 -1.80
N GLU A 25 -5.38 2.81 -0.82
CA GLU A 25 -6.28 2.64 0.33
C GLU A 25 -6.39 3.93 1.17
N LEU A 26 -5.28 4.65 1.35
CA LEU A 26 -5.26 5.94 2.04
C LEU A 26 -5.95 7.05 1.25
N ALA A 27 -5.94 7.00 -0.09
CA ALA A 27 -6.61 7.98 -0.95
C ALA A 27 -8.13 7.95 -0.83
N LEU A 28 -8.72 6.80 -0.45
CA LEU A 28 -10.16 6.66 -0.21
C LEU A 28 -10.66 7.48 0.99
N ARG A 29 -9.78 7.84 1.94
CA ARG A 29 -10.05 8.69 3.12
C ARG A 29 -11.27 8.29 3.96
N ASP A 30 -11.59 7.00 4.05
CA ASP A 30 -12.67 6.53 4.92
C ASP A 30 -12.20 6.34 6.36
N TYR A 31 -12.17 7.45 7.11
CA TYR A 31 -11.76 7.46 8.52
C TYR A 31 -12.64 6.58 9.43
N THR A 32 -13.89 6.30 9.05
CA THR A 32 -14.80 5.48 9.85
C THR A 32 -14.43 4.01 9.72
N GLN A 33 -14.21 3.55 8.48
CA GLN A 33 -13.65 2.23 8.19
C GLN A 33 -12.30 2.03 8.90
N TRP A 34 -11.39 3.00 8.82
CA TRP A 34 -10.06 2.86 9.41
C TRP A 34 -10.09 2.70 10.93
N ARG A 35 -10.94 3.47 11.61
CA ARG A 35 -11.17 3.33 13.06
C ARG A 35 -11.73 1.95 13.40
N LYS A 36 -12.69 1.47 12.61
CA LYS A 36 -13.29 0.15 12.82
C LYS A 36 -12.24 -0.95 12.66
N SER A 37 -11.45 -0.92 11.59
CA SER A 37 -10.38 -1.88 11.34
C SER A 37 -9.30 -1.88 12.45
N LEU A 38 -8.95 -0.72 12.99
CA LEU A 38 -8.00 -0.62 14.11
C LEU A 38 -8.53 -1.24 15.42
N VAL A 39 -9.84 -1.19 15.64
CA VAL A 39 -10.49 -1.81 16.80
C VAL A 39 -10.68 -3.31 16.58
N GLU A 40 -11.05 -3.73 15.37
CA GLU A 40 -11.23 -5.14 15.01
C GLU A 40 -9.92 -5.94 15.10
N GLU A 41 -8.79 -5.33 14.75
CA GLU A 41 -7.46 -5.94 14.87
C GLU A 41 -6.87 -5.83 16.30
N GLU A 42 -7.66 -5.36 17.28
CA GLU A 42 -7.28 -5.16 18.69
C GLU A 42 -6.03 -4.27 18.91
N ILE A 43 -5.69 -3.43 17.92
CA ILE A 43 -4.52 -2.54 17.99
C ILE A 43 -4.80 -1.37 18.93
N MET A 44 -6.04 -0.88 18.96
CA MET A 44 -6.48 0.19 19.85
C MET A 44 -7.91 0.00 20.30
N THR A 45 -8.25 0.56 21.46
CA THR A 45 -9.64 0.62 21.93
C THR A 45 -10.43 1.67 21.16
N LEU A 46 -11.75 1.49 21.08
CA LEU A 46 -12.66 2.44 20.42
C LEU A 46 -12.53 3.86 20.99
N GLU A 47 -12.35 4.00 22.31
CA GLU A 47 -12.16 5.31 22.93
C GLU A 47 -10.86 5.98 22.48
N ALA A 48 -9.77 5.20 22.35
CA ALA A 48 -8.50 5.71 21.87
C ALA A 48 -8.58 6.15 20.41
N THR A 49 -9.28 5.40 19.54
CA THR A 49 -9.42 5.76 18.12
C THR A 49 -10.27 7.01 17.90
N LEU A 50 -11.22 7.29 18.80
CA LEU A 50 -12.04 8.51 18.79
C LEU A 50 -11.28 9.75 19.27
N GLN A 51 -10.30 9.59 20.15
CA GLN A 51 -9.46 10.68 20.66
C GLN A 51 -8.33 11.09 19.69
N LEU A 52 -8.02 10.26 18.70
CA LEU A 52 -6.96 10.54 17.73
C LEU A 52 -7.36 11.61 16.71
N THR A 53 -6.40 12.48 16.40
CA THR A 53 -6.49 13.40 15.27
C THR A 53 -6.45 12.62 13.95
N GLU A 54 -6.99 13.19 12.88
CA GLU A 54 -7.02 12.56 11.56
C GLU A 54 -5.61 12.19 11.06
N GLN A 55 -4.61 13.01 11.37
CA GLN A 55 -3.21 12.74 11.03
C GLN A 55 -2.67 11.50 11.76
N ALA A 56 -2.95 11.39 13.06
CA ALA A 56 -2.52 10.25 13.87
C ALA A 56 -3.26 8.97 13.47
N LEU A 57 -4.56 9.07 13.14
CA LEU A 57 -5.35 7.97 12.61
C LEU A 57 -4.80 7.46 11.27
N THR A 58 -4.44 8.39 10.37
CA THR A 58 -3.83 8.07 9.07
C THR A 58 -2.50 7.33 9.27
N ALA A 59 -1.65 7.80 10.19
CA ALA A 59 -0.37 7.15 10.49
C ALA A 59 -0.55 5.75 11.11
N ALA A 60 -1.51 5.59 12.03
CA ALA A 60 -1.84 4.31 12.64
C ALA A 60 -2.37 3.31 11.60
N TYR A 61 -3.31 3.74 10.77
CA TYR A 61 -3.88 2.90 9.72
C TYR A 61 -2.85 2.55 8.63
N ARG A 62 -2.01 3.50 8.23
CA ARG A 62 -0.87 3.25 7.32
C ARG A 62 0.05 2.17 7.88
N THR A 63 0.39 2.25 9.16
CA THR A 63 1.26 1.27 9.82
C THR A 63 0.63 -0.11 9.84
N LEU A 64 -0.67 -0.19 10.16
CA LEU A 64 -1.44 -1.42 10.11
C LEU A 64 -1.41 -2.05 8.70
N LEU A 65 -1.72 -1.28 7.66
CA LEU A 65 -1.70 -1.78 6.29
C LEU A 65 -0.31 -2.28 5.88
N VAL A 66 0.75 -1.54 6.19
CA VAL A 66 2.13 -1.96 5.90
C VAL A 66 2.46 -3.27 6.62
N MET A 67 2.07 -3.41 7.89
CA MET A 67 2.29 -4.65 8.63
C MET A 67 1.51 -5.83 8.02
N ARG A 68 0.27 -5.60 7.61
CA ARG A 68 -0.56 -6.60 6.94
C ARG A 68 0.07 -7.03 5.62
N TYR A 69 0.39 -6.07 4.75
CA TYR A 69 0.97 -6.30 3.42
C TYR A 69 2.37 -6.94 3.47
N ARG A 70 3.14 -6.70 4.55
CA ARG A 70 4.42 -7.40 4.77
C ARG A 70 4.28 -8.89 5.05
N GLN A 71 3.13 -9.36 5.51
CA GLN A 71 2.89 -10.79 5.74
C GLN A 71 2.49 -11.52 4.45
N PHE A 72 2.12 -10.80 3.39
CA PHE A 72 1.75 -11.39 2.11
C PHE A 72 2.97 -11.75 1.26
N ASN A 73 2.85 -12.84 0.52
CA ASN A 73 3.82 -13.20 -0.52
C ASN A 73 3.66 -12.29 -1.74
N SER A 74 4.71 -12.16 -2.54
CA SER A 74 4.72 -11.28 -3.72
C SER A 74 3.59 -11.58 -4.72
N GLN A 75 3.15 -12.83 -4.84
CA GLN A 75 2.02 -13.22 -5.69
C GLN A 75 0.67 -12.73 -5.14
N GLN A 76 0.47 -12.82 -3.83
CA GLN A 76 -0.75 -12.31 -3.18
C GLN A 76 -0.82 -10.78 -3.20
N LEU A 77 0.33 -10.10 -3.17
CA LEU A 77 0.40 -8.64 -3.38
C LEU A 77 -0.02 -8.26 -4.81
N LEU A 78 0.39 -9.05 -5.82
CA LEU A 78 -0.02 -8.83 -7.21
C LEU A 78 -1.51 -9.10 -7.41
N ASP A 79 -2.05 -10.16 -6.81
CA ASP A 79 -3.50 -10.43 -6.85
C ASP A 79 -4.30 -9.28 -6.21
N ALA A 80 -3.85 -8.76 -5.05
CA ALA A 80 -4.50 -7.62 -4.41
C ALA A 80 -4.40 -6.32 -5.25
N ILE A 81 -3.31 -6.12 -6.00
CA ILE A 81 -3.16 -5.00 -6.93
C ILE A 81 -4.13 -5.13 -8.10
N ASP A 82 -4.29 -6.35 -8.64
CA ASP A 82 -5.19 -6.66 -9.75
C ASP A 82 -6.67 -6.48 -9.33
N GLU A 83 -7.04 -6.98 -8.15
CA GLU A 83 -8.38 -6.84 -7.56
C GLU A 83 -8.76 -5.37 -7.32
N GLN A 84 -7.81 -4.55 -6.89
CA GLN A 84 -8.04 -3.12 -6.66
C GLN A 84 -7.90 -2.26 -7.93
N ALA A 85 -7.60 -2.88 -9.08
CA ALA A 85 -7.40 -2.21 -10.36
C ALA A 85 -6.52 -0.96 -10.26
N ILE A 86 -5.43 -1.04 -9.47
CA ILE A 86 -4.53 0.09 -9.25
C ILE A 86 -3.86 0.40 -10.58
N THR A 87 -4.38 1.40 -11.30
CA THR A 87 -3.83 1.85 -12.57
C THR A 87 -2.44 2.44 -12.33
N TRP A 88 -1.41 1.69 -12.72
CA TRP A 88 -0.08 2.27 -12.83
C TRP A 88 -0.11 3.36 -13.90
N SER A 89 0.01 4.62 -13.49
CA SER A 89 0.32 5.69 -14.42
C SER A 89 1.76 5.48 -14.88
N VAL A 90 1.92 4.77 -16.00
CA VAL A 90 3.18 4.81 -16.73
C VAL A 90 3.28 6.22 -17.31
N GLU A 91 3.95 7.12 -16.60
CA GLU A 91 4.35 8.40 -17.17
C GLU A 91 5.42 8.11 -18.23
N LEU A 92 4.98 7.89 -19.47
CA LEU A 92 5.90 7.80 -20.60
C LEU A 92 6.61 9.16 -20.72
N PRO A 93 7.95 9.20 -20.73
CA PRO A 93 8.69 10.41 -21.03
C PRO A 93 8.21 11.01 -22.35
N HIS A 94 8.18 12.34 -22.43
CA HIS A 94 7.62 13.10 -23.57
C HIS A 94 8.20 12.68 -24.93
N GLU A 95 9.41 12.11 -24.92
CA GLU A 95 10.14 11.55 -26.06
C GLU A 95 9.44 10.35 -26.72
N TYR A 96 8.62 9.61 -25.98
CA TYR A 96 7.87 8.44 -26.46
C TYR A 96 6.42 8.75 -26.82
N GLN A 97 5.92 9.94 -26.48
CA GLN A 97 4.55 10.36 -26.76
C GLN A 97 4.30 10.62 -28.26
N GLN A 98 5.37 10.83 -29.04
CA GLN A 98 5.31 11.10 -30.48
C GLN A 98 5.25 9.84 -31.37
N GLY A 99 5.39 8.63 -30.80
CA GLY A 99 5.32 7.37 -31.55
C GLY A 99 3.91 6.81 -31.73
N ALA A 100 2.89 7.38 -31.07
CA ALA A 100 1.51 6.89 -31.10
C ALA A 100 0.66 7.42 -32.27
N ILE A 101 1.32 7.90 -33.34
CA ILE A 101 0.67 8.15 -34.64
C ILE A 101 1.10 7.01 -35.57
N CYS A 102 0.38 5.90 -35.54
CA CYS A 102 0.53 4.86 -36.54
C CYS A 102 -0.02 5.37 -37.89
N TYR A 103 0.78 5.25 -38.95
CA TYR A 103 0.31 5.18 -40.34
C TYR A 103 0.34 3.72 -40.79
#